data_AF-T1BQG4-F1
#
_entry.id   AF-T1BQG4-F1
#
_cell.length_a   1.000
_cell.length_b   1.000
_cell.length_c   1.000
_cell.angle_alpha   90.00
_cell.angle_beta   90.00
_cell.angle_gamma   90.00
#
_symmetry.space_group_name_H-M   'P 1'
#
loop_
_entity.id
_entity.type
_entity.pdbx_description
1 polymer ?
#
loop_
_entity_poly.entity_id
_entity_poly.type
_entity_poly.pdbx_seq_one_letter_code
_entity_poly.pdbx_strand_id
1 'polypeptide(L)'
;MPRLGSVRDKIEGLAHAGMQRLLLLRFNAALVALPAEDFVRRVLLARAGAREVWVGEDFRFGHRRSGDLALLQRMGAELGFAAHALETHLHDGARISSSAIRAALTADDFAAAAVLLGHPFCIGGRVVRGQQLGRSLGYPTANIRLGQRVSPIQGIFAVRV
;
A
#
# COMPACT_ATOMS: atom_id res chain seq x y z
N MET A 1 -2.21 13.35 -1.97
CA MET A 1 -1.16 12.47 -2.53
C MET A 1 -1.82 11.34 -3.29
N PRO A 2 -1.44 11.08 -4.55
CA PRO A 2 -2.06 10.04 -5.38
C PRO A 2 -1.80 8.65 -4.81
N ARG A 3 -2.78 7.75 -4.95
CA ARG A 3 -2.64 6.34 -4.56
C ARG A 3 -2.13 5.54 -5.76
N LEU A 4 -1.22 4.59 -5.50
CA LEU A 4 -0.69 3.69 -6.54
C LEU A 4 -1.69 2.61 -6.96
N GLY A 5 -2.75 2.38 -6.18
CA GLY A 5 -3.77 1.37 -6.46
C GLY A 5 -4.99 1.53 -5.56
N SER A 6 -6.02 0.75 -5.86
CA SER A 6 -7.22 0.63 -5.02
C SER A 6 -6.93 -0.21 -3.76
N VAL A 7 -7.84 -0.17 -2.79
CA VAL A 7 -7.77 -1.11 -1.65
C VAL A 7 -7.93 -2.55 -2.14
N ARG A 8 -8.77 -2.77 -3.17
CA ARG A 8 -8.93 -4.09 -3.80
C ARG A 8 -7.62 -4.56 -4.42
N ASP A 9 -6.95 -3.72 -5.20
CA ASP A 9 -5.68 -4.06 -5.87
C ASP A 9 -4.63 -4.45 -4.83
N LYS A 10 -4.59 -3.74 -3.69
CA LYS A 10 -3.71 -4.09 -2.57
C LYS A 10 -4.07 -5.43 -1.92
N ILE A 11 -5.37 -5.71 -1.71
CA ILE A 11 -5.83 -6.99 -1.14
C ILE A 11 -5.46 -8.14 -2.07
N GLU A 12 -5.74 -7.99 -3.37
CA GLU A 12 -5.43 -8.99 -4.38
C GLU A 12 -3.92 -9.22 -4.48
N GLY A 13 -3.10 -8.17 -4.51
CA GLY A 13 -1.64 -8.30 -4.52
C GLY A 13 -1.10 -9.05 -3.30
N LEU A 14 -1.61 -8.73 -2.09
CA LEU A 14 -1.22 -9.44 -0.87
C LEU A 14 -1.64 -10.91 -0.89
N ALA A 15 -2.84 -11.21 -1.40
CA ALA A 15 -3.32 -12.58 -1.53
C ALA A 15 -2.45 -13.40 -2.51
N HIS A 16 -2.08 -12.82 -3.66
CA HIS A 16 -1.16 -13.47 -4.62
C HIS A 16 0.24 -13.69 -4.04
N ALA A 17 0.68 -12.81 -3.13
CA ALA A 17 1.94 -12.98 -2.38
C ALA A 17 1.85 -14.04 -1.25
N GLY A 18 0.72 -14.73 -1.10
CA GLY A 18 0.55 -15.80 -0.13
C GLY A 18 0.02 -15.37 1.24
N MET A 19 -0.43 -14.12 1.40
CA MET A 19 -1.03 -13.68 2.67
C MET A 19 -2.37 -14.38 2.94
N GLN A 20 -2.45 -15.09 4.05
CA GLN A 20 -3.64 -15.88 4.43
C GLN A 20 -4.71 -15.05 5.14
N ARG A 21 -4.30 -14.03 5.90
CA ARG A 21 -5.22 -13.13 6.63
C ARG A 21 -4.78 -11.69 6.48
N LEU A 22 -5.76 -10.80 6.39
CA LEU A 22 -5.54 -9.36 6.38
C LEU A 22 -6.37 -8.68 7.46
N LEU A 23 -5.71 -7.89 8.31
CA LEU A 23 -6.38 -7.03 9.28
C LEU A 23 -6.50 -5.61 8.73
N LEU A 24 -7.68 -5.24 8.22
CA LEU A 24 -7.92 -3.91 7.68
C LEU A 24 -8.35 -2.95 8.79
N LEU A 25 -7.40 -2.15 9.29
CA LEU A 25 -7.68 -1.15 10.33
C LEU A 25 -8.17 0.16 9.72
N ARG A 26 -9.34 0.63 10.17
CA ARG A 26 -9.83 1.96 9.82
C ARG A 26 -9.03 3.01 10.59
N PHE A 27 -8.33 3.88 9.87
CA PHE A 27 -7.62 5.01 10.46
C PHE A 27 -8.61 6.11 10.86
N ASN A 28 -9.15 6.01 12.06
CA ASN A 28 -10.11 6.96 12.64
C ASN A 28 -9.54 7.59 13.93
N ALA A 29 -10.27 8.55 14.52
CA ALA A 29 -9.84 9.24 15.73
C ALA A 29 -9.49 8.28 16.88
N ALA A 30 -10.23 7.18 17.04
CA ALA A 30 -9.95 6.16 18.05
C ALA A 30 -8.60 5.47 17.82
N LEU A 31 -8.28 5.07 16.57
CA LEU A 31 -6.98 4.47 16.27
C LEU A 31 -5.83 5.48 16.40
N VAL A 32 -6.07 6.75 16.03
CA VAL A 32 -5.07 7.82 16.16
C VAL A 32 -4.73 8.08 17.62
N ALA A 33 -5.73 8.09 18.50
CA ALA A 33 -5.56 8.34 19.93
C ALA A 33 -5.02 7.12 20.70
N LEU A 34 -4.95 5.94 20.07
CA LEU A 34 -4.56 4.70 20.74
C LEU A 34 -3.06 4.73 21.14
N PRO A 35 -2.72 4.59 22.43
CA PRO A 35 -1.33 4.46 22.87
C PRO A 35 -0.61 3.29 22.17
N ALA A 36 0.71 3.38 22.03
CA ALA A 36 1.48 2.36 21.33
C ALA A 36 1.40 1.00 22.05
N GLU A 37 1.50 1.00 23.38
CA GLU A 37 1.39 -0.20 24.21
C GLU A 37 0.03 -0.87 24.06
N ASP A 38 -1.03 -0.06 24.02
CA ASP A 38 -2.39 -0.55 23.77
C ASP A 38 -2.55 -1.11 22.36
N PHE A 39 -1.90 -0.52 21.35
CA PHE A 39 -1.88 -1.09 20.01
C PHE A 39 -1.24 -2.49 20.02
N VAL A 40 -0.13 -2.69 20.71
CA VAL A 40 0.50 -4.01 20.85
C VAL A 40 -0.46 -5.01 21.49
N ARG A 41 -1.00 -4.69 22.67
CA ARG A 41 -1.86 -5.60 23.43
C ARG A 41 -3.17 -5.92 22.69
N ARG A 42 -3.85 -4.89 22.19
CA ARG A 42 -5.22 -5.02 21.66
C ARG A 42 -5.24 -5.41 20.20
N VAL A 43 -4.26 -4.98 19.39
CA VAL A 43 -4.25 -5.23 17.95
C VAL A 43 -3.34 -6.39 17.60
N LEU A 44 -2.07 -6.35 18.01
CA LEU A 44 -1.10 -7.39 17.62
C LEU A 44 -1.34 -8.70 18.36
N LEU A 45 -1.54 -8.65 19.68
CA LEU A 45 -1.74 -9.88 20.47
C LEU A 45 -3.20 -10.33 20.44
N ALA A 46 -4.13 -9.54 20.96
CA ALA A 46 -5.51 -10.01 21.13
C ALA A 46 -6.26 -10.27 19.82
N ARG A 47 -6.02 -9.46 18.77
CA ARG A 47 -6.73 -9.61 17.48
C ARG A 47 -5.97 -10.39 16.43
N ALA A 48 -4.66 -10.15 16.29
CA ALA A 48 -3.86 -10.85 15.29
C ALA A 48 -3.28 -12.18 15.80
N GLY A 49 -3.09 -12.32 17.12
CA GLY A 49 -2.44 -13.50 17.70
C GLY A 49 -0.95 -13.59 17.33
N ALA A 50 -0.28 -12.44 17.19
CA ALA A 50 1.08 -12.38 16.69
C ALA A 50 2.07 -13.12 17.61
N ARG A 51 2.89 -13.98 17.01
CA ARG A 51 4.08 -14.59 17.64
C ARG A 51 5.37 -13.93 17.18
N GLU A 52 5.35 -13.41 15.96
CA GLU A 52 6.43 -12.61 15.38
C GLU A 52 5.84 -11.39 14.70
N VAL A 53 6.57 -10.28 14.78
CA VAL A 53 6.20 -8.99 14.17
C VAL A 53 7.38 -8.50 13.34
N TRP A 54 7.17 -8.39 12.03
CA TRP A 54 8.17 -7.94 11.07
C TRP A 54 7.79 -6.56 10.55
N VAL A 55 8.67 -5.57 10.73
CA VAL A 55 8.42 -4.17 10.36
C VAL A 55 9.64 -3.56 9.68
N GLY A 56 9.44 -2.59 8.79
CA GLY A 56 10.56 -1.82 8.23
C GLY A 56 11.22 -0.97 9.30
N GLU A 57 12.50 -0.62 9.10
CA GLU A 57 13.31 0.15 10.06
C GLU A 57 12.67 1.48 10.48
N ASP A 58 12.01 2.18 9.55
CA ASP A 58 11.33 3.46 9.79
C ASP A 58 9.91 3.32 10.38
N PHE A 59 9.50 2.12 10.79
CA PHE A 59 8.13 1.88 11.23
C PHE A 59 7.80 2.61 12.53
N ARG A 60 6.70 3.37 12.50
CA ARG A 60 6.15 4.09 13.65
C ARG A 60 4.67 3.82 13.79
N PHE A 61 4.22 3.67 15.03
CA PHE A 61 2.82 3.38 15.37
C PHE A 61 2.40 4.02 16.69
N GLY A 62 1.14 3.84 17.05
CA GLY A 62 0.54 4.45 18.25
C GLY A 62 0.36 5.96 18.14
N HIS A 63 -0.30 6.52 19.15
CA HIS A 63 -0.59 7.94 19.25
C HIS A 63 0.71 8.76 19.14
N ARG A 64 0.68 9.78 18.28
CA ARG A 64 1.82 10.66 17.97
C ARG A 64 3.10 9.93 17.58
N ARG A 65 3.00 8.75 16.96
CA ARG A 65 4.17 7.96 16.50
C ARG A 65 5.11 7.55 17.65
N SER A 66 4.55 7.41 18.86
CA SER A 66 5.28 7.06 20.09
C SER A 66 5.89 5.66 20.07
N GLY A 67 5.34 4.74 19.28
CA GLY A 67 5.84 3.37 19.15
C GLY A 67 6.82 3.20 18.00
N ASP A 68 7.82 2.35 18.22
CA ASP A 68 8.83 1.90 17.26
C ASP A 68 9.27 0.45 17.48
N LEU A 69 10.26 -0.01 16.72
CA LEU A 69 10.79 -1.37 16.84
C LEU A 69 11.35 -1.64 18.26
N ALA A 70 12.01 -0.67 18.88
CA ALA A 70 12.56 -0.85 20.23
C ALA A 70 11.44 -1.08 21.26
N LEU A 71 10.31 -0.38 21.14
CA LEU A 71 9.13 -0.66 21.97
C LEU A 71 8.58 -2.06 21.71
N LEU A 72 8.46 -2.48 20.44
CA LEU A 72 7.99 -3.82 20.09
C LEU A 72 8.89 -4.91 20.68
N GLN A 73 10.21 -4.73 20.63
CA GLN A 73 11.17 -5.70 21.18
C GLN A 73 11.08 -5.81 22.70
N ARG A 74 10.99 -4.67 23.41
CA ARG A 74 10.80 -4.67 24.87
C ARG A 74 9.51 -5.36 25.29
N MET A 75 8.39 -4.96 24.68
CA MET A 75 7.10 -5.59 24.97
C MET A 75 7.04 -7.05 24.50
N GLY A 76 7.78 -7.40 23.45
CA GLY A 76 7.94 -8.76 22.95
C GLY A 76 8.52 -9.70 23.99
N ALA A 77 9.62 -9.28 24.61
CA ALA A 77 10.27 -10.02 25.70
C ALA A 77 9.34 -10.25 26.90
N GLU A 78 8.48 -9.27 27.22
CA GLU A 78 7.52 -9.37 28.33
C GLU A 78 6.27 -10.19 28.00
N LEU A 79 5.79 -10.12 26.75
CA LEU A 79 4.47 -10.63 26.35
C LEU A 79 4.54 -11.91 25.49
N GLY A 80 5.73 -12.44 25.24
CA GLY A 80 5.93 -13.72 24.56
C GLY A 80 5.75 -13.65 23.04
N PHE A 81 6.28 -12.60 22.40
CA PHE A 81 6.40 -12.50 20.94
C PHE A 81 7.75 -11.89 20.54
N ALA A 82 8.20 -12.12 19.31
CA ALA A 82 9.44 -11.54 18.79
C ALA A 82 9.17 -10.40 17.80
N ALA A 83 10.08 -9.43 17.72
CA ALA A 83 9.96 -8.30 16.80
C ALA A 83 11.27 -8.09 16.02
N HIS A 84 11.16 -7.96 14.71
CA HIS A 84 12.27 -7.97 13.77
C HIS A 84 12.19 -6.79 12.79
N ALA A 85 13.36 -6.29 12.40
CA ALA A 85 13.48 -5.37 11.28
C ALA A 85 13.49 -6.15 9.97
N LEU A 86 12.74 -5.65 8.99
CA LEU A 86 12.92 -6.02 7.58
C LEU A 86 13.98 -5.10 6.98
N GLU A 87 14.96 -5.71 6.32
CA GLU A 87 15.98 -4.98 5.58
C GLU A 87 15.34 -4.11 4.50
N THR A 88 15.87 -2.90 4.34
CA THR A 88 15.44 -2.01 3.27
C THR A 88 15.91 -2.58 1.93
N HIS A 89 14.96 -2.99 1.09
CA HIS A 89 15.27 -3.46 -0.26
C HIS A 89 15.71 -2.30 -1.17
N LEU A 90 16.85 -2.49 -1.84
CA LEU A 90 17.41 -1.59 -2.83
C LEU A 90 17.32 -2.23 -4.22
N HIS A 91 17.13 -1.40 -5.23
CA HIS A 91 17.32 -1.75 -6.64
C HIS A 91 18.32 -0.76 -7.24
N ASP A 92 19.45 -1.25 -7.77
CA ASP A 92 20.56 -0.43 -8.28
C ASP A 92 21.00 0.69 -7.31
N GLY A 93 21.04 0.38 -6.01
CA GLY A 93 21.41 1.32 -4.95
C GLY A 93 20.30 2.32 -4.56
N ALA A 94 19.17 2.34 -5.26
CA ALA A 94 18.01 3.16 -4.93
C ALA A 94 17.00 2.41 -4.07
N ARG A 95 16.49 3.06 -3.01
CA ARG A 95 15.46 2.49 -2.14
C ARG A 95 14.14 2.29 -2.88
N ILE A 96 13.63 1.06 -2.87
CA ILE A 96 12.28 0.77 -3.35
C ILE A 96 11.27 1.38 -2.37
N SER A 97 10.49 2.36 -2.84
CA SER A 97 9.51 3.05 -1.99
C SER A 97 8.31 3.57 -2.78
N SER A 98 7.16 3.71 -2.10
CA SER A 98 5.97 4.33 -2.69
C SER A 98 6.20 5.76 -3.18
N SER A 99 7.12 6.51 -2.56
CA SER A 99 7.46 7.86 -2.99
C SER A 99 8.25 7.84 -4.30
N ALA A 100 9.24 6.95 -4.41
CA ALA A 100 10.02 6.76 -5.64
C ALA A 100 9.12 6.31 -6.81
N ILE A 101 8.21 5.35 -6.58
CA ILE A 101 7.27 4.89 -7.62
C ILE A 101 6.37 6.06 -8.09
N ARG A 102 5.85 6.88 -7.17
CA ARG A 102 5.03 8.04 -7.55
C ARG A 102 5.83 9.08 -8.32
N ALA A 103 7.09 9.30 -7.97
CA ALA A 103 7.96 10.22 -8.69
C ALA A 103 8.19 9.74 -10.14
N ALA A 104 8.52 8.44 -10.32
CA ALA A 104 8.68 7.84 -11.64
C ALA A 104 7.40 7.97 -12.49
N LEU A 105 6.23 7.63 -11.92
CA LEU A 105 4.95 7.78 -12.61
C LEU A 105 4.60 9.24 -12.94
N THR A 106 4.95 10.18 -12.07
CA THR A 106 4.72 11.62 -12.32
C THR A 106 5.62 12.16 -13.44
N ALA A 107 6.79 11.53 -13.64
CA ALA A 107 7.71 11.85 -14.73
C ALA A 107 7.44 11.03 -16.01
N ASP A 108 6.32 10.29 -16.07
CA ASP A 108 5.96 9.36 -17.14
C ASP A 108 7.03 8.26 -17.41
N ASP A 109 7.90 7.98 -16.44
CA ASP A 109 8.91 6.91 -16.51
C ASP A 109 8.31 5.57 -16.05
N PHE A 110 7.54 4.96 -16.94
CA PHE A 110 6.90 3.67 -16.69
C PHE A 110 7.89 2.51 -16.60
N ALA A 111 9.08 2.64 -17.20
CA ALA A 111 10.11 1.61 -17.13
C ALA A 111 10.70 1.54 -15.71
N ALA A 112 11.12 2.69 -15.15
CA ALA A 112 11.56 2.76 -13.77
C ALA A 112 10.45 2.37 -12.79
N ALA A 113 9.21 2.81 -13.03
CA ALA A 113 8.10 2.43 -12.18
C ALA A 113 7.86 0.91 -12.18
N ALA A 114 7.96 0.25 -13.33
CA ALA A 114 7.77 -1.20 -13.46
C ALA A 114 8.84 -1.99 -12.70
N VAL A 115 10.09 -1.54 -12.78
CA VAL A 115 11.21 -2.11 -12.02
C VAL A 115 10.95 -2.02 -10.51
N LEU A 116 10.55 -0.85 -10.01
CA LEU A 116 10.28 -0.64 -8.59
C LEU A 116 9.04 -1.39 -8.08
N LEU A 117 8.04 -1.58 -8.94
CA LEU A 117 6.83 -2.35 -8.62
C LEU A 117 7.03 -3.87 -8.73
N GLY A 118 8.01 -4.31 -9.52
CA GLY A 118 8.16 -5.71 -9.94
C GLY A 118 7.17 -6.14 -11.02
N HIS A 119 6.36 -5.21 -11.54
CA HIS A 119 5.41 -5.43 -12.64
C HIS A 119 5.02 -4.10 -13.30
N PRO A 120 4.50 -4.09 -14.54
CA PRO A 120 3.98 -2.87 -15.18
C PRO A 120 2.89 -2.19 -14.35
N PHE A 121 2.87 -0.86 -14.32
CA PHE A 121 1.82 -0.11 -13.65
C PHE A 121 0.45 -0.38 -14.30
N CYS A 122 -0.56 -0.66 -13.48
CA CYS A 122 -1.90 -1.03 -13.93
C CYS A 122 -2.96 -0.16 -13.26
N ILE A 123 -4.01 0.18 -14.00
CA ILE A 123 -5.22 0.81 -13.46
C ILE A 123 -6.39 -0.16 -13.62
N GLY A 124 -6.85 -0.70 -12.50
CA GLY A 124 -8.04 -1.55 -12.42
C GLY A 124 -9.30 -0.77 -12.04
N GLY A 125 -10.45 -1.21 -12.57
CA GLY A 125 -11.75 -0.73 -12.12
C GLY A 125 -12.91 -1.27 -12.96
N ARG A 126 -14.13 -0.93 -12.54
CA ARG A 126 -15.34 -1.31 -13.27
C ARG A 126 -15.52 -0.40 -14.48
N VAL A 127 -15.75 -1.00 -15.65
CA VAL A 127 -16.18 -0.25 -16.83
C VAL A 127 -17.56 0.33 -16.56
N VAL A 128 -17.69 1.64 -16.80
CA VAL A 128 -18.93 2.38 -16.65
C VAL A 128 -19.34 3.02 -17.96
N ARG A 129 -20.60 3.43 -18.04
CA ARG A 129 -21.07 4.28 -19.13
C ARG A 129 -20.47 5.68 -18.97
N GLY A 130 -19.69 6.12 -19.95
CA GLY A 130 -19.19 7.49 -20.09
C GLY A 130 -19.99 8.29 -21.12
N GLN A 131 -19.38 9.32 -21.69
CA GLN A 131 -20.01 10.19 -22.71
C GLN A 131 -20.21 9.50 -24.08
N GLN A 132 -19.60 8.32 -24.29
CA GLN A 132 -19.73 7.50 -25.50
C GLN A 132 -19.27 8.20 -26.80
N LEU A 133 -18.50 9.30 -26.72
CA LEU A 133 -17.95 10.04 -27.86
C LEU A 133 -17.10 9.18 -28.81
N GLY A 134 -16.41 8.15 -28.30
CA GLY A 134 -15.66 7.23 -29.17
C GLY A 134 -16.54 6.53 -30.22
N ARG A 135 -17.84 6.32 -29.93
CA ARG A 135 -18.77 5.70 -30.88
C ARG A 135 -19.00 6.55 -32.13
N SER A 136 -19.00 7.89 -32.01
CA SER A 136 -19.13 8.76 -33.19
C SER A 136 -17.88 8.75 -34.06
N LEU A 137 -16.75 8.30 -33.52
CA LEU A 137 -15.48 8.16 -34.24
C LEU A 137 -15.20 6.70 -34.68
N GLY A 138 -16.13 5.77 -34.44
CA GLY A 138 -15.95 4.34 -34.76
C GLY A 138 -15.05 3.56 -33.80
N TYR A 139 -14.63 4.15 -32.68
CA TYR A 139 -13.73 3.53 -31.71
C TYR A 139 -14.46 3.09 -30.42
N PRO A 140 -14.45 1.79 -30.06
CA PRO A 140 -14.97 1.35 -28.77
C PRO A 140 -14.11 1.94 -27.64
N THR A 141 -14.78 2.50 -26.62
CA THR A 141 -14.11 3.11 -25.46
C THR A 141 -14.60 2.46 -24.17
N ALA A 142 -13.66 2.19 -23.25
CA ALA A 142 -13.95 1.74 -21.89
C ALA A 142 -13.66 2.90 -20.92
N ASN A 143 -14.68 3.32 -20.16
CA ASN A 143 -14.52 4.38 -19.16
C ASN A 143 -14.37 3.72 -17.79
N ILE A 144 -13.27 3.96 -17.09
CA ILE A 144 -13.01 3.39 -15.76
C ILE A 144 -13.21 4.47 -14.70
N ARG A 145 -14.11 4.24 -13.72
CA ARG A 145 -14.27 5.17 -12.58
C ARG A 145 -13.21 4.90 -11.52
N LEU A 146 -12.36 5.90 -11.27
CA LEU A 146 -11.39 5.86 -10.17
C LEU A 146 -12.00 6.22 -8.80
N GLY A 147 -13.21 6.79 -8.79
CA GLY A 147 -13.89 7.25 -7.58
C GLY A 147 -13.22 8.51 -7.02
N GLN A 148 -13.04 8.56 -5.70
CA GLN A 148 -12.33 9.65 -5.00
C GLN A 148 -10.79 9.57 -5.12
N ARG A 149 -10.26 8.65 -5.96
CA ARG A 149 -8.83 8.46 -6.11
C ARG A 149 -8.27 9.45 -7.13
N VAL A 150 -7.22 10.15 -6.74
CA VAL A 150 -6.37 10.90 -7.65
C VAL A 150 -5.41 9.91 -8.33
N SER A 151 -5.43 9.87 -9.65
CA SER A 151 -4.51 9.07 -10.47
C SER A 151 -3.07 9.57 -10.27
N PRO A 152 -2.06 8.68 -10.18
CA PRO A 152 -0.65 9.08 -10.16
C PRO A 152 -0.13 9.52 -11.54
N ILE A 153 -0.93 9.33 -12.60
CA ILE A 153 -0.60 9.70 -13.99
C ILE A 153 -1.72 10.54 -14.60
N GLN A 154 -1.37 11.41 -15.55
CA GLN A 154 -2.33 12.24 -16.30
C GLN A 154 -1.82 12.43 -17.72
N GLY A 155 -2.59 11.98 -18.72
CA GLY A 155 -2.17 12.05 -20.12
C GLY A 155 -2.82 10.99 -21.00
N ILE A 156 -2.28 10.84 -22.22
CA ILE A 156 -2.65 9.79 -23.18
C ILE A 156 -1.49 8.80 -23.25
N PHE A 157 -1.78 7.53 -23.04
CA PHE A 157 -0.78 6.48 -22.98
C PHE A 157 -1.18 5.28 -23.84
N ALA A 158 -0.19 4.62 -24.43
CA ALA A 158 -0.38 3.29 -25.00
C ALA A 158 -0.44 2.26 -23.88
N VAL A 159 -1.48 1.42 -23.87
CA VAL A 159 -1.74 0.44 -22.80
C VAL A 159 -2.16 -0.91 -23.37
N ARG A 160 -2.00 -1.96 -22.57
CA ARG A 160 -2.64 -3.26 -22.78
C ARG A 160 -3.92 -3.33 -21.93
N VAL A 161 -5.04 -3.69 -22.54
CA VAL A 161 -6.37 -3.80 -21.91
C VAL A 161 -6.77 -5.26 -21.79
#